data_AF-A0AAX3X164-F1
#
_entry.id   AF-A0AAX3X164-F1
#
_cell.length_a   1.000
_cell.length_b   1.000
_cell.length_c   1.000
_cell.angle_alpha   90.00
_cell.angle_beta   90.00
_cell.angle_gamma   90.00
#
_symmetry.space_group_name_H-M   'P 1'
#
loop_
_entity.id
_entity.type
_entity.pdbx_description
1 polymer ?
#
loop_
_entity_poly.entity_id
_entity_poly.type
_entity_poly.pdbx_seq_one_letter_code
_entity_poly.pdbx_strand_id
1 'polypeptide(L)'
;MTCTKGEQGRNMGQTNKELRKEIQDDIIEKINNINDIRRTADSIYTSANFHLDSKQLPNTKNFKVEIQYRTGKKQTVSVIEVKDTATITAEVHQALTNSLKDGYKWIVS
;
A
#
# COMPACT_ATOMS: atom_id res chain seq x y z
N MET A 1 -6.88 -11.93 -13.24
CA MET A 1 -5.54 -11.64 -12.70
C MET A 1 -5.73 -11.12 -11.29
N THR A 2 -4.77 -11.43 -10.43
CA THR A 2 -5.10 -12.00 -9.13
C THR A 2 -4.33 -11.27 -8.04
N CYS A 3 -5.00 -10.35 -7.35
CA CYS A 3 -4.58 -9.95 -6.01
C CYS A 3 -4.48 -11.22 -5.17
N THR A 4 -3.25 -11.61 -4.83
CA THR A 4 -3.01 -12.81 -4.03
C THR A 4 -2.61 -12.42 -2.62
N LYS A 5 -3.19 -13.13 -1.65
CA LYS A 5 -2.88 -12.93 -0.24
C LYS A 5 -1.53 -13.58 0.07
N GLY A 6 -0.62 -12.78 0.62
CA GLY A 6 0.72 -13.22 1.04
C GLY A 6 0.79 -13.47 2.54
N GLU A 7 1.96 -13.18 3.11
CA GLU A 7 2.26 -13.32 4.53
C GLU A 7 1.59 -12.24 5.40
N GLN A 8 1.35 -12.55 6.68
CA GLN A 8 0.75 -11.60 7.61
C GLN A 8 1.77 -10.53 8.01
N GLY A 9 1.36 -9.27 7.95
CA GLY A 9 2.15 -8.14 8.39
C GLY A 9 2.21 -8.01 9.91
N ARG A 10 3.35 -7.54 10.42
CA ARG A 10 3.54 -7.34 11.86
C ARG A 10 2.78 -6.09 12.32
N ASN A 11 1.84 -6.25 13.26
CA ASN A 11 1.03 -5.17 13.83
C ASN A 11 0.19 -4.38 12.79
N MET A 12 -0.22 -5.04 11.70
CA MET A 12 -1.11 -4.47 10.67
C MET A 12 -2.57 -4.89 10.91
N GLY A 13 -3.52 -4.23 10.23
CA GLY A 13 -4.95 -4.60 10.26
C GLY A 13 -5.73 -4.11 11.49
N GLN A 14 -5.10 -3.36 12.40
CA GLN A 14 -5.73 -2.83 13.62
C GLN A 14 -6.25 -1.39 13.47
N THR A 15 -6.11 -0.79 12.29
CA THR A 15 -6.55 0.59 12.04
C THR A 15 -8.05 0.71 12.25
N ASN A 16 -8.50 1.71 13.02
CA ASN A 16 -9.92 1.94 13.27
C ASN A 16 -10.66 2.36 11.97
N LYS A 17 -11.99 2.43 12.02
CA LYS A 17 -12.81 2.71 10.82
C LYS A 17 -12.57 4.12 10.25
N GLU A 18 -12.38 5.12 11.11
CA GLU A 18 -12.18 6.52 10.69
C GLU A 18 -10.84 6.71 9.99
N LEU A 19 -9.76 6.17 10.56
CA LEU A 19 -8.43 6.21 9.96
C LEU A 19 -8.38 5.39 8.66
N ARG A 20 -9.12 4.27 8.57
CA ARG A 20 -9.27 3.53 7.31
C ARG A 20 -9.95 4.37 6.22
N LYS A 21 -10.93 5.20 6.59
CA LYS A 21 -11.59 6.11 5.66
C LYS A 21 -10.63 7.20 5.18
N GLU A 22 -9.86 7.81 6.08
CA GLU A 22 -8.82 8.78 5.70
C GLU A 22 -7.83 8.18 4.68
N ILE A 23 -7.32 6.97 4.95
CA ILE A 23 -6.40 6.30 4.03
C ILE A 23 -7.08 6.01 2.67
N GLN A 24 -8.35 5.61 2.67
CA GLN A 24 -9.09 5.40 1.42
C GLN A 24 -9.17 6.69 0.61
N ASP A 25 -9.73 7.75 1.19
CA ASP A 25 -10.12 8.98 0.50
C ASP A 25 -8.89 9.83 0.09
N ASP A 26 -7.85 9.88 0.94
CA ASP A 26 -6.71 10.79 0.77
C ASP A 26 -5.45 10.11 0.20
N ILE A 27 -5.37 8.77 0.23
CA ILE A 27 -4.22 8.03 -0.29
C ILE A 27 -4.63 7.09 -1.42
N ILE A 28 -5.52 6.12 -1.18
CA ILE A 28 -5.82 5.07 -2.17
C ILE A 28 -6.49 5.65 -3.41
N GLU A 29 -7.55 6.45 -3.23
CA GLU A 29 -8.29 7.07 -4.34
C GLU A 29 -7.44 8.11 -5.13
N LYS A 30 -6.30 8.55 -4.58
CA LYS A 30 -5.38 9.45 -5.29
C LYS A 30 -4.46 8.72 -6.27
N ILE A 31 -4.32 7.40 -6.14
CA ILE A 31 -3.54 6.57 -7.05
C ILE A 31 -4.35 6.40 -8.34
N ASN A 32 -4.18 7.33 -9.28
CA ASN A 32 -4.85 7.26 -10.59
C ASN A 32 -4.06 6.39 -11.57
N ASN A 33 -2.74 6.35 -11.43
CA ASN A 33 -1.84 5.60 -12.29
C ASN A 33 -0.92 4.71 -11.45
N ILE A 34 -0.87 3.42 -11.76
CA ILE A 34 0.05 2.48 -11.11
C ILE A 34 1.53 2.90 -11.23
N ASN A 35 1.88 3.67 -12.27
CA ASN A 35 3.24 4.17 -12.45
C ASN A 35 3.66 5.19 -11.38
N ASP A 36 2.71 5.84 -10.70
CA ASP A 36 3.01 6.78 -9.63
C ASP A 36 3.70 6.09 -8.45
N ILE A 37 3.39 4.81 -8.24
CA ILE A 37 3.93 3.95 -7.17
C ILE A 37 4.94 2.91 -7.66
N ARG A 38 5.09 2.68 -8.98
CA ARG A 38 6.13 1.79 -9.54
C ARG A 38 7.49 2.51 -9.67
N ARG A 39 7.91 3.17 -8.60
CA ARG A 39 9.18 3.88 -8.47
C ARG A 39 9.58 3.94 -7.00
N THR A 40 10.87 4.09 -6.73
CA THR A 40 11.32 4.35 -5.36
C THR A 40 11.09 5.82 -5.02
N ALA A 41 10.18 6.09 -4.09
CA ALA A 41 9.89 7.42 -3.60
C ALA A 41 9.18 7.34 -2.24
N ASP A 42 9.55 8.24 -1.34
CA ASP A 42 8.89 8.40 -0.05
C ASP A 42 7.79 9.47 -0.16
N SER A 43 6.72 9.30 0.60
CA SER A 43 5.59 10.22 0.72
C SER A 43 4.96 10.61 -0.62
N ILE A 44 4.77 9.62 -1.51
CA ILE A 44 4.15 9.78 -2.83
C ILE A 44 2.74 10.38 -2.70
N TYR A 45 1.97 9.87 -1.74
CA TYR A 45 0.69 10.44 -1.32
C TYR A 45 0.70 10.61 0.19
N THR A 46 0.03 11.65 0.67
CA THR A 46 -0.01 11.99 2.10
C THR A 46 -1.41 12.41 2.50
N SER A 47 -1.84 11.98 3.67
CA SER A 47 -3.00 12.51 4.39
C SER A 47 -2.53 13.27 5.65
N ALA A 48 -3.45 13.63 6.54
CA ALA A 48 -3.10 14.25 7.82
C ALA A 48 -2.22 13.32 8.68
N ASN A 49 -2.59 12.04 8.78
CA ASN A 49 -1.95 11.06 9.65
C ASN A 49 -1.06 10.06 8.93
N PHE A 50 -1.21 9.87 7.62
CA PHE A 50 -0.57 8.78 6.87
C PHE A 50 0.19 9.27 5.63
N HIS A 51 1.13 8.44 5.19
CA HIS A 51 1.82 8.61 3.91
C HIS A 51 2.02 7.27 3.24
N LEU A 52 2.13 7.30 1.92
CA LEU A 52 2.44 6.16 1.08
C LEU A 52 3.87 6.28 0.58
N ASP A 53 4.65 5.25 0.85
CA ASP A 53 6.01 5.09 0.35
C ASP A 53 6.05 3.92 -0.64
N SER A 54 6.94 4.00 -1.62
CA SER A 54 7.24 2.87 -2.50
C SER A 54 8.75 2.69 -2.62
N LYS A 55 9.19 1.43 -2.61
CA LYS A 55 10.59 1.06 -2.74
C LYS A 55 10.74 -0.18 -3.59
N GLN A 56 11.65 -0.13 -4.56
CA GLN A 56 11.99 -1.31 -5.34
C GLN A 56 12.62 -2.38 -4.45
N LEU A 57 12.15 -3.62 -4.58
CA LEU A 57 12.70 -4.76 -3.85
C LEU A 57 14.06 -5.18 -4.44
N PRO A 58 15.07 -5.46 -3.58
CA PRO A 58 16.42 -5.83 -4.05
C PRO A 58 16.39 -7.01 -5.01
N ASN A 59 17.19 -6.93 -6.09
CA ASN A 59 17.34 -7.99 -7.10
C ASN A 59 16.03 -8.40 -7.82
N THR A 60 15.00 -7.56 -7.78
CA THR A 60 13.75 -7.75 -8.53
C THR A 60 13.32 -6.47 -9.24
N LYS A 61 12.34 -6.56 -10.13
CA LYS A 61 11.64 -5.39 -10.70
C LYS A 61 10.37 -5.03 -9.92
N ASN A 62 10.12 -5.70 -8.81
CA ASN A 62 8.92 -5.52 -8.00
C ASN A 62 9.08 -4.34 -7.05
N PHE A 63 7.96 -3.73 -6.68
CA PHE A 63 7.90 -2.60 -5.77
C PHE A 63 7.15 -3.00 -4.50
N LYS A 64 7.73 -2.71 -3.35
CA LYS A 64 7.04 -2.77 -2.07
C LYS A 64 6.40 -1.41 -1.83
N VAL A 65 5.09 -1.40 -1.65
CA VAL A 65 4.32 -0.19 -1.39
C VAL A 65 3.73 -0.28 0.01
N GLU A 66 3.96 0.74 0.82
CA GLU A 66 3.62 0.74 2.25
C GLU A 66 2.84 2.01 2.59
N ILE A 67 1.79 1.86 3.41
CA ILE A 67 1.12 2.99 4.04
C ILE A 67 1.51 2.99 5.51
N GLN A 68 2.05 4.12 5.98
CA GLN A 68 2.61 4.28 7.32
C GLN A 68 2.06 5.54 7.99
N TYR A 69 2.09 5.57 9.32
CA TYR A 69 1.83 6.81 10.06
C TYR A 69 2.96 7.84 9.84
N ARG A 70 2.59 9.08 9.54
CA ARG A 70 3.53 10.21 9.33
C ARG A 70 4.31 10.59 10.59
N THR A 71 3.65 10.52 11.74
CA THR A 71 4.21 10.91 13.03
C THR A 71 4.27 9.72 13.99
N GLY A 72 5.26 9.70 14.88
CA GLY A 72 5.46 8.60 15.84
C GLY A 72 6.32 7.46 15.28
N LYS A 73 5.99 6.21 15.63
CA LYS A 73 6.83 5.03 15.38
C LYS A 73 6.90 4.55 13.91
N LYS A 74 6.43 5.35 12.93
CA LYS A 74 6.32 4.97 11.51
C LYS A 74 5.71 3.57 11.32
N GLN A 75 4.67 3.27 12.08
CA GLN A 75 4.04 1.96 12.03
C GLN A 75 3.35 1.78 10.68
N THR A 76 3.66 0.68 10.00
CA THR A 76 2.99 0.29 8.77
C THR A 76 1.60 -0.26 9.06
N VAL A 77 0.61 0.21 8.31
CA VAL A 77 -0.79 -0.21 8.42
C VAL A 77 -1.28 -0.99 7.20
N SER A 78 -0.62 -0.82 6.05
CA SER A 78 -0.91 -1.53 4.80
C SER A 78 0.38 -1.81 4.05
N VAL A 79 0.50 -2.98 3.43
CA VAL A 79 1.63 -3.36 2.59
C VAL A 79 1.14 -4.15 1.40
N ILE A 80 1.61 -3.78 0.22
CA ILE A 80 1.48 -4.60 -0.98
C ILE A 80 2.83 -4.78 -1.68
N GLU A 81 2.92 -5.83 -2.48
CA GLU A 81 3.96 -5.99 -3.49
C GLU A 81 3.34 -5.86 -4.87
N VAL A 82 3.87 -4.94 -5.67
CA VAL A 82 3.46 -4.69 -7.04
C VAL A 82 4.51 -5.29 -7.96
N LYS A 83 4.16 -6.35 -8.69
CA LYS A 83 5.05 -6.93 -9.70
C LYS A 83 5.21 -5.98 -10.89
N ASP A 84 6.28 -6.14 -11.64
CA ASP A 84 6.51 -5.37 -12.87
C ASP A 84 5.49 -5.66 -13.98
N THR A 85 4.85 -6.83 -13.92
CA THR A 85 3.75 -7.24 -14.80
C THR A 85 2.41 -6.58 -14.47
N ALA A 86 2.27 -5.97 -13.29
CA ALA A 86 1.02 -5.35 -12.86
C ALA A 86 0.71 -4.11 -13.71
N THR A 87 -0.48 -4.06 -14.28
CA THR A 87 -0.94 -2.97 -15.16
C THR A 87 -2.23 -2.31 -14.72
N ILE A 88 -2.97 -2.90 -13.76
CA ILE A 88 -4.32 -2.47 -13.40
C ILE A 88 -4.30 -1.72 -12.06
N THR A 89 -4.54 -0.40 -12.10
CA THR A 89 -4.61 0.44 -10.90
C THR A 89 -5.70 -0.02 -9.91
N ALA A 90 -6.85 -0.51 -10.42
CA ALA A 90 -7.93 -0.99 -9.55
C ALA A 90 -7.51 -2.20 -8.68
N GLU A 91 -6.57 -3.04 -9.15
CA GLU A 91 -6.04 -4.15 -8.36
C GLU A 91 -5.14 -3.66 -7.22
N VAL A 92 -4.39 -2.57 -7.45
CA VAL A 92 -3.63 -1.88 -6.39
C VAL A 92 -4.56 -1.36 -5.31
N HIS A 93 -5.66 -0.69 -5.69
CA HIS A 93 -6.67 -0.22 -4.74
C HIS A 93 -7.20 -1.36 -3.90
N GLN A 94 -7.65 -2.44 -4.56
CA GLN A 94 -8.17 -3.62 -3.89
C GLN A 94 -7.14 -4.24 -2.93
N ALA A 95 -5.88 -4.38 -3.34
CA ALA A 95 -4.82 -4.96 -2.52
C ALA A 95 -4.51 -4.11 -1.28
N LEU A 96 -4.44 -2.78 -1.42
CA LEU A 96 -4.22 -1.87 -0.29
C LEU A 96 -5.40 -1.90 0.68
N THR A 97 -6.63 -1.87 0.18
CA THR A 97 -7.85 -1.96 1.00
C THR A 97 -7.94 -3.29 1.73
N ASN A 98 -7.61 -4.40 1.06
CA ASN A 98 -7.58 -5.72 1.69
C ASN A 98 -6.51 -5.79 2.77
N SER A 99 -5.29 -5.32 2.48
CA SER A 99 -4.18 -5.30 3.44
C SER A 99 -4.52 -4.47 4.69
N LEU A 100 -5.17 -3.32 4.52
CA LEU A 100 -5.67 -2.50 5.64
C LEU A 100 -6.71 -3.23 6.49
N LYS A 101 -7.51 -4.10 5.88
CA LYS A 101 -8.62 -4.79 6.55
C LYS A 101 -8.15 -6.03 7.30
N ASP A 102 -7.30 -6.85 6.69
CA ASP A 102 -6.91 -8.15 7.24
C ASP A 102 -5.48 -8.19 7.79
N GLY A 103 -4.68 -7.16 7.53
CA GLY A 103 -3.30 -7.04 8.00
C GLY A 103 -2.30 -7.92 7.25
N TYR A 104 -2.68 -8.51 6.12
CA TYR A 104 -1.76 -9.30 5.29
C TYR A 104 -1.10 -8.45 4.22
N LYS A 105 0.08 -8.87 3.78
CA LYS A 105 0.71 -8.34 2.58
C LYS A 105 -0.03 -8.91 1.36
N TRP A 106 -0.49 -8.06 0.46
CA TRP A 106 -1.13 -8.49 -0.79
C TRP A 106 -0.19 -8.32 -1.97
N ILE A 107 -0.28 -9.20 -2.97
CA ILE A 107 0.58 -9.22 -4.14
C ILE A 107 -0.26 -8.95 -5.38
N VAL A 108 0.10 -7.92 -6.15
CA VAL A 108 -0.53 -7.50 -7.40
C VAL A 108 0.37 -7.96 -8.56
N SER A 109 -0.20 -8.67 -9.55
CA SER A 109 0.55 -9.33 -10.64
C SER A 109 0.05 -8.95 -12.01
#